data_AF-A0ABD5SRV6-F1
#
_entry.id   AF-A0ABD5SRV6-F1
#
_cell.length_a   1.000
_cell.length_b   1.000
_cell.length_c   1.000
_cell.angle_alpha   90.00
_cell.angle_beta   90.00
_cell.angle_gamma   90.00
#
_symmetry.space_group_name_H-M   'P 1'
#
loop_
_entity.id
_entity.type
_entity.pdbx_description
1 polymer ?
#
loop_
_entity_poly.entity_id
_entity_poly.type
_entity_poly.pdbx_seq_one_letter_code
_entity_poly.pdbx_strand_id
1 'polypeptide(L)'
;MNRSKRMNYFGTAVEKQRDEKRRFDLEWASWHDTRFGNGTPVESKSTMPEHADEQPGNWKMCREYHEKRRRHDGWYCFIVYRVHGRSGCTILRDQMVRSSDEPLLRWHSGGDHRGAEQAKGSIDTIF
;
A
#
# COMPACT_ATOMS: atom_id res chain seq x y z
N MET A 1 -20.15 10.90 6.37
CA MET A 1 -18.73 10.51 6.39
C MET A 1 -17.97 11.40 5.40
N ASN A 2 -16.90 12.09 5.82
CA ASN A 2 -16.09 12.91 4.91
C ASN A 2 -15.25 12.01 3.97
N ARG A 3 -14.93 12.49 2.76
CA ARG A 3 -14.29 11.75 1.66
C ARG A 3 -13.01 11.04 2.09
N SER A 4 -12.13 11.70 2.86
CA SER A 4 -10.89 11.07 3.34
C SER A 4 -11.15 9.88 4.27
N LYS A 5 -12.15 9.96 5.14
CA LYS A 5 -12.57 8.83 5.99
C LYS A 5 -13.14 7.69 5.15
N ARG A 6 -13.85 8.01 4.08
CA ARG A 6 -14.38 7.03 3.12
C ARG A 6 -13.26 6.35 2.33
N MET A 7 -12.25 7.09 1.88
CA MET A 7 -11.09 6.52 1.19
C MET A 7 -10.31 5.57 2.10
N ASN A 8 -10.05 5.97 3.35
CA ASN A 8 -9.41 5.12 4.34
C ASN A 8 -10.24 3.84 4.60
N TYR A 9 -11.55 3.99 4.83
CA TYR A 9 -12.44 2.84 5.02
C TYR A 9 -12.35 1.80 3.89
N PHE A 10 -12.43 2.24 2.63
CA PHE A 10 -12.35 1.30 1.50
C PHE A 10 -10.93 0.78 1.25
N GLY A 11 -9.90 1.59 1.48
CA GLY A 11 -8.50 1.14 1.36
C GLY A 11 -8.21 -0.01 2.33
N THR A 12 -8.53 0.18 3.61
CA THR A 12 -8.40 -0.87 4.63
C THR A 12 -9.24 -2.10 4.30
N ALA A 13 -10.44 -1.93 3.73
CA ALA A 13 -11.28 -3.06 3.36
C ALA A 13 -10.65 -3.92 2.25
N VAL A 14 -10.08 -3.31 1.22
CA VAL A 14 -9.45 -4.06 0.12
C VAL A 14 -8.11 -4.67 0.51
N GLU A 15 -7.36 -4.04 1.41
CA GLU A 15 -6.13 -4.58 2.00
C GLU A 15 -6.44 -5.88 2.75
N LYS A 16 -7.39 -5.83 3.70
CA LYS A 16 -7.86 -7.02 4.43
C LYS A 16 -8.38 -8.13 3.51
N GLN A 17 -9.20 -7.76 2.53
CA GLN A 17 -9.72 -8.72 1.55
C GLN A 17 -8.59 -9.44 0.80
N ARG A 18 -7.48 -8.74 0.50
CA ARG A 18 -6.34 -9.33 -0.19
C ARG A 18 -5.49 -10.19 0.71
N ASP A 19 -5.25 -9.75 1.93
CA ASP A 19 -4.50 -10.50 2.92
C ASP A 19 -5.20 -11.85 3.23
N GLU A 20 -6.53 -11.83 3.40
CA GLU A 20 -7.35 -13.03 3.57
C GLU A 20 -7.25 -13.96 2.36
N LYS A 21 -7.39 -13.43 1.13
CA LYS A 21 -7.32 -14.21 -0.10
C LYS A 21 -5.94 -14.86 -0.30
N ARG A 22 -4.87 -14.18 0.11
CA ARG A 22 -3.48 -14.66 0.02
C ARG A 22 -3.06 -15.51 1.23
N ARG A 23 -3.94 -15.63 2.25
CA ARG A 23 -3.70 -16.38 3.49
C ARG A 23 -2.45 -15.89 4.22
N PHE A 24 -2.29 -14.58 4.31
CA PHE A 24 -1.25 -14.00 5.14
C PHE A 24 -1.65 -14.02 6.62
N ASP A 25 -0.65 -14.17 7.48
CA ASP A 25 -0.82 -14.06 8.92
C ASP A 25 -0.89 -12.57 9.28
N LEU A 26 -2.03 -12.13 9.78
CA LEU A 26 -2.25 -10.73 10.17
C LEU A 26 -1.34 -10.37 11.34
N GLU A 27 -0.56 -9.29 11.20
CA GLU A 27 0.30 -8.76 12.24
C GLU A 27 0.24 -7.23 12.24
N TRP A 28 -0.30 -6.65 13.31
CA TRP A 28 -0.43 -5.21 13.45
C TRP A 28 0.89 -4.59 13.94
N ALA A 29 1.96 -4.80 13.18
CA ALA A 29 3.25 -4.16 13.42
C ALA A 29 3.25 -2.74 12.85
N SER A 30 4.07 -1.85 13.41
CA SER A 30 4.13 -0.45 12.97
C SER A 30 4.66 -0.25 11.54
N TRP A 31 5.22 -1.29 10.91
CA TRP A 31 5.96 -1.20 9.66
C TRP A 31 5.67 -2.33 8.66
N HIS A 32 4.72 -3.22 8.97
CA HIS A 32 4.14 -4.19 8.03
C HIS A 32 2.77 -4.65 8.55
N ASP A 33 1.90 -5.09 7.65
CA ASP A 33 0.51 -5.46 7.99
C ASP A 33 0.36 -6.96 8.22
N THR A 34 1.18 -7.77 7.54
CA THR A 34 1.05 -9.22 7.55
C THR A 34 2.39 -9.92 7.35
N ARG A 35 2.40 -11.25 7.43
CA ARG A 35 3.51 -12.11 7.03
C ARG A 35 3.03 -13.24 6.14
N PHE A 36 3.90 -13.71 5.26
CA PHE A 36 3.76 -15.05 4.69
C PHE A 36 3.88 -16.10 5.81
N GLY A 37 3.35 -17.30 5.60
CA GLY A 37 3.44 -18.39 6.59
C GLY A 37 4.86 -18.84 6.94
N ASN A 38 5.88 -18.41 6.18
CA ASN A 38 7.30 -18.60 6.50
C ASN A 38 7.90 -17.46 7.35
N GLY A 39 7.09 -16.49 7.78
CA GLY A 39 7.50 -15.35 8.59
C GLY A 39 8.03 -14.13 7.80
N THR A 40 8.09 -14.18 6.47
CA THR A 40 8.53 -13.03 5.67
C THR A 40 7.50 -11.90 5.71
N PRO A 41 7.88 -10.63 6.04
CA PRO A 41 6.94 -9.54 6.21
C PRO A 41 6.37 -9.01 4.90
N VAL A 42 5.09 -8.65 4.93
CA VAL A 42 4.34 -8.08 3.80
C VAL A 42 3.58 -6.84 4.26
N GLU A 43 3.60 -5.80 3.44
CA GLU A 43 2.71 -4.65 3.58
C GLU A 43 1.79 -4.56 2.40
N SER A 44 0.51 -4.32 2.68
CA SER A 44 -0.49 -4.07 1.69
C SER A 44 -0.70 -2.56 1.54
N LYS A 45 -0.65 -2.07 0.30
CA LYS A 45 -0.93 -0.66 -0.01
C LYS A 45 -1.98 -0.58 -1.09
N SER A 46 -3.01 0.22 -0.82
CA SER A 46 -4.11 0.41 -1.76
C SER A 46 -4.20 1.83 -2.31
N THR A 47 -4.65 1.95 -3.57
CA THR A 47 -4.95 3.25 -4.19
C THR A 47 -6.10 3.12 -5.20
N MET A 48 -6.80 4.22 -5.45
CA MET A 48 -7.77 4.29 -6.57
C MET A 48 -7.03 4.64 -7.87
N PRO A 49 -7.54 4.26 -9.06
CA PRO A 49 -6.92 4.65 -10.33
C PRO A 49 -6.69 6.16 -10.46
N GLU A 50 -7.69 6.92 -10.03
CA GLU A 50 -7.69 8.37 -10.05
C GLU A 50 -8.20 8.87 -8.70
N HIS A 51 -7.58 9.93 -8.22
CA HIS A 51 -8.00 10.67 -7.05
C HIS A 51 -9.12 11.65 -7.41
N ALA A 52 -9.58 12.37 -6.38
CA ALA A 52 -10.68 13.32 -6.48
C ALA A 52 -10.46 14.48 -7.44
N ASP A 53 -9.21 14.87 -7.57
CA ASP A 53 -8.65 15.95 -8.36
C ASP A 53 -8.20 15.46 -9.74
N GLU A 54 -8.71 14.31 -10.19
CA GLU A 54 -8.39 13.67 -11.48
C GLU A 54 -6.91 13.29 -11.63
N GLN A 55 -6.13 13.43 -10.54
CA GLN A 55 -4.74 13.01 -10.52
C GLN A 55 -4.64 11.49 -10.42
N PRO A 56 -3.66 10.86 -11.09
CA PRO A 56 -3.41 9.44 -10.93
C PRO A 56 -3.18 9.04 -9.47
N GLY A 57 -3.72 7.87 -9.12
CA GLY A 57 -3.45 7.22 -7.85
C GLY A 57 -1.97 6.98 -7.65
N ASN A 58 -1.54 7.04 -6.38
CA ASN A 58 -0.19 6.67 -5.99
C ASN A 58 -0.19 5.98 -4.63
N TRP A 59 0.88 5.23 -4.37
CA TRP A 59 1.17 4.67 -3.06
C TRP A 59 2.26 5.47 -2.37
N LYS A 60 2.05 5.80 -1.10
CA LYS A 60 3.05 6.45 -0.26
C LYS A 60 3.85 5.41 0.51
N MET A 61 5.16 5.49 0.40
CA MET A 61 6.11 4.64 1.10
C MET A 61 6.96 5.49 2.03
N CYS A 62 7.05 5.10 3.30
CA CYS A 62 7.97 5.70 4.27
C CYS A 62 9.36 5.07 4.10
N ARG A 63 10.41 5.90 4.00
CA ARG A 63 11.79 5.43 3.78
C ARG A 63 12.25 4.48 4.87
N GLU A 64 12.04 4.85 6.14
CA GLU A 64 12.46 4.04 7.29
C GLU A 64 11.85 2.62 7.23
N TYR A 65 10.55 2.52 6.96
CA TYR A 65 9.86 1.25 6.90
C TYR A 65 10.22 0.45 5.65
N HIS A 66 10.42 1.14 4.52
CA HIS A 66 10.92 0.51 3.30
C HIS A 66 12.31 -0.10 3.51
N GLU A 67 13.24 0.65 4.09
CA GLU A 67 14.60 0.16 4.39
C GLU A 67 14.57 -1.02 5.37
N LYS A 68 13.76 -0.93 6.42
CA LYS A 68 13.56 -2.05 7.34
C LYS A 68 13.02 -3.28 6.60
N ARG A 69 12.06 -3.11 5.70
CA ARG A 69 11.50 -4.20 4.88
C ARG A 69 12.52 -4.83 3.96
N ARG A 70 13.40 -4.05 3.33
CA ARG A 70 14.52 -4.56 2.53
C ARG A 70 15.47 -5.44 3.35
N ARG A 71 15.75 -5.06 4.60
CA ARG A 71 16.62 -5.85 5.49
C ARG A 71 16.01 -7.19 5.90
N HIS A 72 14.70 -7.37 5.75
CA HIS A 72 13.96 -8.58 6.11
C HIS A 72 13.45 -9.34 4.87
N ASP A 73 13.99 -9.08 3.68
CA ASP A 73 13.54 -9.68 2.41
C ASP A 73 12.02 -9.57 2.21
N GLY A 74 11.44 -8.48 2.72
CA GLY A 74 10.00 -8.30 2.78
C GLY A 74 9.39 -7.87 1.45
N TRP A 75 8.07 -7.86 1.40
CA TRP A 75 7.29 -7.64 0.18
C TRP A 75 6.26 -6.52 0.33
N TYR A 76 5.87 -5.97 -0.80
CA TYR A 76 4.69 -5.14 -0.97
C TYR A 76 3.61 -5.93 -1.70
N CYS A 77 2.36 -5.71 -1.30
CA CYS A 77 1.16 -6.07 -2.04
C CYS A 77 0.48 -4.76 -2.47
N PHE A 78 0.69 -4.36 -3.73
CA PHE A 78 0.05 -3.17 -4.29
C PHE A 78 -1.31 -3.51 -4.84
N ILE A 79 -2.31 -2.70 -4.50
CA ILE A 79 -3.71 -2.94 -4.82
C ILE A 79 -4.30 -1.70 -5.48
N VAL A 80 -4.88 -1.87 -6.66
CA VAL A 80 -5.69 -0.83 -7.33
C VAL A 80 -7.15 -1.22 -7.20
N TYR A 81 -7.99 -0.31 -6.68
CA TYR A 81 -9.40 -0.60 -6.44
C TYR A 81 -10.32 0.54 -6.89
N ARG A 82 -11.57 0.19 -7.21
CA ARG A 82 -12.63 1.15 -7.55
C ARG A 82 -13.78 1.02 -6.56
N VAL A 83 -14.22 2.14 -6.02
CA VAL A 83 -15.43 2.22 -5.20
C VAL A 83 -16.64 2.40 -6.11
N HIS A 84 -17.74 1.72 -5.81
CA HIS A 84 -19.01 1.86 -6.50
C HIS A 84 -20.19 1.83 -5.52
N GLY A 85 -21.23 2.59 -5.82
CA GLY A 85 -22.39 2.73 -4.93
C GLY A 85 -22.03 3.31 -3.55
N ARG A 86 -22.77 2.91 -2.51
CA ARG A 86 -22.54 3.38 -1.13
C ARG A 86 -21.52 2.55 -0.37
N SER A 87 -21.48 1.23 -0.61
CA SER A 87 -20.70 0.25 0.15
C SER A 87 -19.88 -0.70 -0.72
N GLY A 88 -19.94 -0.57 -2.04
CA GLY A 88 -19.24 -1.45 -2.96
C GLY A 88 -17.81 -1.00 -3.21
N CYS A 89 -16.89 -1.96 -3.28
CA CYS A 89 -15.58 -1.76 -3.87
C CYS A 89 -15.16 -3.02 -4.64
N THR A 90 -14.31 -2.84 -5.63
CA THR A 90 -13.79 -3.94 -6.45
C THR A 90 -12.31 -3.72 -6.69
N ILE A 91 -11.53 -4.75 -6.46
CA ILE A 91 -10.10 -4.74 -6.76
C ILE A 91 -9.95 -4.97 -8.26
N LEU A 92 -9.32 -4.01 -8.93
CA LEU A 92 -9.08 -4.05 -10.37
C LEU A 92 -7.80 -4.82 -10.70
N ARG A 93 -6.73 -4.55 -9.95
CA ARG A 93 -5.41 -5.19 -10.10
C ARG A 93 -4.73 -5.30 -8.75
N ASP A 94 -3.87 -6.30 -8.60
CA ASP A 94 -2.95 -6.41 -7.47
C ASP A 94 -1.63 -7.05 -7.90
N GLN A 95 -0.52 -6.65 -7.28
CA GLN A 95 0.80 -7.18 -7.59
C GLN A 95 1.67 -7.30 -6.34
N MET A 96 2.39 -8.41 -6.25
CA MET A 96 3.42 -8.64 -5.24
C MET A 96 4.76 -8.15 -5.78
N VAL A 97 5.44 -7.29 -5.03
CA VAL A 97 6.76 -6.76 -5.40
C VAL A 97 7.70 -6.98 -4.22
N ARG A 98 8.88 -7.56 -4.46
CA ARG A 98 9.91 -7.64 -3.42
C ARG A 98 10.37 -6.22 -3.11
N SER A 99 10.58 -5.91 -1.84
CA SER A 99 11.13 -4.61 -1.46
C SER A 99 12.51 -4.33 -2.09
N SER A 100 13.25 -5.37 -2.51
CA SER A 100 14.50 -5.26 -3.26
C SER A 100 14.33 -4.86 -4.73
N ASP A 101 13.19 -5.17 -5.31
CA ASP A 101 12.90 -5.08 -6.75
C ASP A 101 11.97 -3.90 -7.06
N GLU A 102 11.64 -3.10 -6.04
CA GLU A 102 10.91 -1.85 -6.19
C GLU A 102 11.62 -0.93 -7.20
N PRO A 103 10.86 -0.27 -8.08
CA PRO A 103 11.40 0.78 -8.95
C PRO A 103 12.16 1.84 -8.15
N LEU A 104 13.07 2.57 -8.80
CA LEU A 104 13.87 3.61 -8.14
C LEU A 104 12.97 4.68 -7.50
N LEU A 105 12.79 4.57 -6.18
CA LEU A 105 11.99 5.50 -5.39
C LEU A 105 12.78 6.81 -5.20
N ARG A 106 12.19 7.92 -5.65
CA ARG A 106 12.71 9.25 -5.33
C ARG A 106 12.16 9.70 -3.99
N TRP A 107 13.01 9.62 -2.97
CA TRP A 107 12.70 10.11 -1.62
C TRP A 107 12.61 11.63 -1.60
N HIS A 108 11.61 12.13 -0.90
CA HIS A 108 11.42 13.55 -0.64
C HIS A 108 10.88 13.75 0.78
N SER A 109 10.98 14.96 1.32
CA SER A 109 10.43 15.24 2.65
C SER A 109 8.92 15.00 2.68
N GLY A 110 8.43 14.33 3.73
CA GLY A 110 7.01 14.06 3.94
C GLY A 110 6.21 15.22 4.52
N GLY A 111 6.80 16.42 4.60
CA GLY A 111 6.26 17.59 5.30
C GLY A 111 6.67 17.62 6.78
N ASP A 112 5.89 18.34 7.61
CA ASP A 112 6.17 18.65 9.02
C ASP A 112 6.06 17.45 9.98
N HIS A 113 5.84 16.25 9.44
CA HIS A 113 5.72 15.02 10.22
C HIS A 113 7.08 14.32 10.31
N ARG A 114 7.77 14.53 11.45
CA ARG A 114 8.91 13.72 11.96
C ARG A 114 10.14 13.58 11.06
N GLY A 115 10.43 14.53 10.15
CA GLY A 115 11.60 14.44 9.28
C GLY A 115 11.64 13.16 8.43
N ALA A 116 10.50 12.49 8.28
CA ALA A 116 10.41 11.22 7.58
C ALA A 116 10.42 11.47 6.07
N GLU A 117 11.34 10.82 5.39
CA GLU A 117 11.36 10.80 3.94
C GLU A 117 10.28 9.84 3.43
N GLN A 118 9.62 10.24 2.37
CA GLN A 118 8.63 9.42 1.69
C GLN A 118 8.86 9.42 0.18
N ALA A 119 8.41 8.36 -0.47
CA ALA A 119 8.34 8.28 -1.93
C ALA A 119 6.91 7.98 -2.35
N LYS A 120 6.60 8.33 -3.60
CA LYS A 120 5.34 7.99 -4.26
C LYS A 120 5.61 7.02 -5.40
N GLY A 121 5.01 5.82 -5.34
CA GLY A 121 4.97 4.89 -6.47
C GLY A 121 3.72 5.16 -7.30
N SER A 122 3.86 5.36 -8.61
CA SER A 122 2.71 5.46 -9.52
C SER A 122 2.24 4.07 -9.95
N ILE A 123 0.98 3.98 -10.35
CA ILE A 123 0.39 2.73 -10.86
C ILE A 123 1.21 2.16 -12.02
N ASP A 124 1.59 3.00 -12.99
CA ASP A 124 2.32 2.59 -14.19
C ASP A 124 3.76 2.11 -13.92
N THR A 125 4.33 2.44 -12.76
CA THR A 125 5.67 1.94 -12.41
C THR A 125 5.60 0.54 -11.79
N ILE A 126 4.44 0.18 -11.23
CA ILE A 126 4.22 -1.13 -10.59
C ILE A 126 3.64 -2.13 -11.59
N PHE A 127 2.69 -1.72 -12.44
CA PHE A 127 1.95 -2.57 -13.38
C PHE A 127 2.28 -2.23 -14.84
#